data_AF-A0A640KZ47-F1
#
_entry.id   AF-A0A640KZ47-F1
#
_cell.length_a   1.000
_cell.length_b   1.000
_cell.length_c   1.000
_cell.angle_alpha   90.00
_cell.angle_beta   90.00
_cell.angle_gamma   90.00
#
_symmetry.space_group_name_H-M   'P 1'
#
loop_
_entity.id
_entity.type
_entity.pdbx_description
1 polymer ?
#
loop_
_entity_poly.entity_id
_entity_poly.type
_entity_poly.pdbx_seq_one_letter_code
_entity_poly.pdbx_strand_id
1 'polypeptide(L)'
;MRARELYARAAFRGFVRNAVAIPLRAISKCTPLSSSTHDVDASNSSGGAVGTPPETTAWSHVLSRRSLFPVTGDCAAILKYPYKVISTERELKEAVGVLQRSRQIAIDVEAFCTPEATKTPQLGRVSLVQACSDVVPVVFLFDVLSLSVPVFVEAIQPMFHDEAIRKLFFDCRRDIEALSTQMGLTPKRVLDLQLLFTAVQWKLRSVNRRSGMTYVLKSVAGIHRQEGDSAVQTAMMVGGRPVWDTRPLPEHFLEYAADDVRHIYLLSTYFPSLTQQVSETAVERLTAQYVQHYGVGHAVTEEADAQPAQVNTAWLERYIGPGGVCGFCGSKGHTETECFRKLNGNMRCSFCGAVGHTARNCFQKHPELLKCDRCGQLGHSTVNCFRANPCKHCGGNHRSENCHYRSHMANA
;
A
#
# COMPACT_ATOMS: atom_id res chain seq x y z
N MET A 1 29.73 47.08 -34.23
CA MET A 1 29.58 47.99 -33.07
C MET A 1 29.74 47.18 -31.79
N ARG A 2 30.75 47.54 -30.97
CA ARG A 2 30.97 47.34 -29.51
C ARG A 2 30.65 45.95 -28.89
N ALA A 3 31.67 45.16 -28.54
CA ALA A 3 32.47 45.15 -27.28
C ALA A 3 31.68 44.52 -26.11
N ARG A 4 31.92 43.28 -25.62
CA ARG A 4 33.07 42.62 -24.95
C ARG A 4 33.41 43.17 -23.55
N GLU A 5 33.60 42.23 -22.60
CA GLU A 5 34.30 42.30 -21.29
C GLU A 5 33.55 42.90 -20.08
N LEU A 6 33.78 42.54 -18.81
CA LEU A 6 34.37 41.45 -17.99
C LEU A 6 34.24 41.95 -16.52
N TYR A 7 34.63 41.11 -15.55
CA TYR A 7 34.88 41.37 -14.10
C TYR A 7 33.69 41.24 -13.12
N ALA A 8 33.85 40.84 -11.87
CA ALA A 8 34.58 39.77 -11.15
C ALA A 8 34.37 40.03 -9.65
N ARG A 9 34.23 38.94 -8.87
CA ARG A 9 34.65 38.72 -7.46
C ARG A 9 34.46 39.84 -6.41
N ALA A 10 33.78 39.47 -5.31
CA ALA A 10 34.27 39.75 -3.96
C ALA A 10 33.82 38.66 -2.97
N ALA A 11 34.78 38.18 -2.18
CA ALA A 11 34.65 37.23 -1.10
C ALA A 11 34.42 37.96 0.23
N PHE A 12 33.79 37.31 1.21
CA PHE A 12 34.01 37.62 2.62
C PHE A 12 34.10 36.34 3.44
N ARG A 13 35.25 36.18 4.12
CA ARG A 13 35.57 35.20 5.16
C ARG A 13 35.42 35.89 6.53
N GLY A 14 35.12 35.11 7.56
CA GLY A 14 35.49 35.41 8.95
C GLY A 14 34.43 34.99 9.98
N PHE A 15 34.51 33.79 10.55
CA PHE A 15 35.14 33.46 11.85
C PHE A 15 34.25 33.80 13.07
N VAL A 16 33.90 32.80 13.89
CA VAL A 16 34.25 32.69 15.31
C VAL A 16 33.74 31.35 15.87
N ARG A 17 34.63 30.69 16.60
CA ARG A 17 34.49 29.46 17.39
C ARG A 17 33.67 29.72 18.66
N ASN A 18 32.95 28.72 19.18
CA ASN A 18 33.28 28.12 20.48
C ASN A 18 32.31 26.99 20.86
N ALA A 19 32.92 25.88 21.26
CA ALA A 19 32.28 24.75 21.93
C ALA A 19 32.10 25.08 23.42
N VAL A 20 31.00 24.61 24.01
CA VAL A 20 30.91 24.31 25.44
C VAL A 20 30.13 23.01 25.60
N ALA A 21 30.83 22.00 26.12
CA ALA A 21 30.31 20.72 26.57
C ALA A 21 30.11 20.79 28.09
N ILE A 22 28.94 20.41 28.60
CA ILE A 22 28.75 19.99 30.01
C ILE A 22 27.55 19.00 30.11
N PRO A 23 27.38 18.20 31.18
CA PRO A 23 27.66 16.77 31.14
C PRO A 23 26.42 15.89 31.47
N LEU A 24 26.58 14.61 31.17
CA LEU A 24 25.71 13.51 31.61
C LEU A 24 25.62 13.46 33.14
N ARG A 25 24.38 13.43 33.67
CA ARG A 25 24.10 12.98 35.04
C ARG A 25 23.32 11.66 35.01
N ALA A 26 23.92 10.67 35.64
CA ALA A 26 23.35 9.39 35.99
C ALA A 26 22.25 9.53 37.05
N ILE A 27 21.16 8.79 36.89
CA ILE A 27 20.17 8.48 37.93
C ILE A 27 19.85 6.99 37.72
N SER A 28 20.55 6.11 38.42
CA SER A 28 20.20 5.54 39.73
C SER A 28 19.03 4.56 39.65
N LYS A 29 19.40 3.28 39.78
CA LYS A 29 18.54 2.12 39.99
C LYS A 29 17.73 2.30 41.27
N CYS A 30 16.42 2.11 41.20
CA CYS A 30 15.57 1.81 42.34
C CYS A 30 14.49 0.80 41.93
N THR A 31 14.65 -0.43 42.37
CA THR A 31 13.59 -1.36 42.84
C THR A 31 14.04 -1.77 44.26
N PRO A 32 13.22 -2.39 45.13
CA PRO A 32 11.87 -2.97 44.94
C PRO A 32 10.88 -2.61 46.09
N LEU A 33 9.61 -3.03 45.99
CA LEU A 33 8.92 -3.95 46.92
C LEU A 33 7.38 -3.92 46.79
N SER A 34 6.79 -5.01 47.29
CA SER A 34 5.37 -5.37 47.42
C SER A 34 4.79 -6.12 46.22
N SER A 35 4.01 -7.18 46.37
CA SER A 35 3.70 -8.05 47.51
C SER A 35 2.95 -9.26 46.94
N SER A 36 3.14 -10.39 47.61
CA SER A 36 2.50 -11.70 47.46
C SER A 36 0.97 -11.72 47.35
N THR A 37 0.43 -12.68 46.60
CA THR A 37 -0.69 -13.62 46.94
C THR A 37 -0.93 -14.52 45.71
N HIS A 38 -0.47 -15.76 45.72
CA HIS A 38 -1.17 -17.01 46.07
C HIS A 38 -2.32 -17.45 45.12
N ASP A 39 -2.06 -18.61 44.52
CA ASP A 39 -2.89 -19.47 43.67
C ASP A 39 -4.19 -19.95 44.32
N VAL A 40 -5.20 -20.25 43.49
CA VAL A 40 -5.97 -21.50 43.64
C VAL A 40 -6.51 -22.00 42.28
N ASP A 41 -6.25 -23.27 42.03
CA ASP A 41 -6.72 -24.12 40.94
C ASP A 41 -8.22 -24.48 40.99
N ALA A 42 -8.68 -25.06 39.87
CA ALA A 42 -9.47 -26.32 39.80
C ALA A 42 -10.84 -26.28 39.07
N SER A 43 -10.78 -26.62 37.78
CA SER A 43 -11.38 -27.81 37.09
C SER A 43 -12.88 -28.19 37.13
N ASN A 44 -13.29 -28.72 35.96
CA ASN A 44 -14.33 -29.74 35.64
C ASN A 44 -15.81 -29.29 35.56
N SER A 45 -16.68 -29.78 34.66
CA SER A 45 -16.63 -30.85 33.64
C SER A 45 -17.96 -30.90 32.85
N SER A 46 -17.93 -31.38 31.59
CA SER A 46 -18.92 -32.23 30.85
C SER A 46 -20.44 -31.89 30.86
N GLY A 47 -21.22 -31.97 29.78
CA GLY A 47 -21.11 -32.56 28.44
C GLY A 47 -22.54 -32.69 27.84
N GLY A 48 -22.66 -32.97 26.54
CA GLY A 48 -23.94 -33.39 25.92
C GLY A 48 -24.20 -32.79 24.53
N ALA A 49 -24.16 -33.64 23.50
CA ALA A 49 -24.14 -33.33 22.07
C ALA A 49 -25.53 -33.33 21.40
N VAL A 50 -25.64 -32.75 20.19
CA VAL A 50 -26.02 -33.39 18.91
C VAL A 50 -26.53 -32.33 17.90
N GLY A 51 -26.00 -32.36 16.65
CA GLY A 51 -26.68 -31.83 15.45
C GLY A 51 -25.86 -30.94 14.50
N THR A 52 -24.93 -31.50 13.73
CA THR A 52 -24.16 -30.82 12.66
C THR A 52 -24.83 -30.88 11.27
N PRO A 53 -24.89 -29.77 10.52
CA PRO A 53 -24.93 -29.74 9.05
C PRO A 53 -23.53 -29.42 8.45
N PRO A 54 -23.29 -29.64 7.14
CA PRO A 54 -21.95 -29.87 6.60
C PRO A 54 -21.10 -28.61 6.43
N GLU A 55 -19.83 -28.76 6.79
CA GLU A 55 -18.78 -27.76 6.78
C GLU A 55 -18.46 -27.21 5.37
N THR A 56 -18.57 -25.89 5.26
CA THR A 56 -17.84 -25.09 4.30
C THR A 56 -16.35 -25.09 4.67
N THR A 57 -15.57 -26.02 4.10
CA THR A 57 -14.12 -26.07 4.29
C THR A 57 -13.46 -24.76 3.85
N ALA A 58 -13.09 -23.99 4.86
CA ALA A 58 -12.40 -22.72 4.81
C ALA A 58 -10.96 -22.88 4.30
N TRP A 59 -10.52 -21.90 3.52
CA TRP A 59 -9.12 -21.71 3.10
C TRP A 59 -8.23 -21.19 4.26
N SER A 60 -8.46 -21.64 5.48
CA SER A 60 -7.81 -21.11 6.70
C SER A 60 -6.54 -21.86 7.12
N HIS A 61 -6.18 -22.98 6.50
CA HIS A 61 -5.06 -23.82 6.96
C HIS A 61 -3.76 -23.75 6.14
N VAL A 62 -3.49 -22.63 5.43
CA VAL A 62 -2.20 -22.43 4.72
C VAL A 62 -1.42 -21.19 5.22
N LEU A 63 -1.93 -20.50 6.25
CA LEU A 63 -1.20 -19.44 6.95
C LEU A 63 -0.92 -19.86 8.40
N SER A 64 -0.13 -20.91 8.59
CA SER A 64 0.41 -21.25 9.91
C SER A 64 1.90 -21.57 9.80
N ARG A 65 2.66 -20.53 9.48
CA ARG A 65 3.91 -20.26 10.20
C ARG A 65 3.76 -18.87 10.80
N ARG A 66 3.94 -18.82 12.12
CA ARG A 66 3.93 -17.64 12.98
C ARG A 66 4.45 -16.40 12.24
N SER A 67 3.82 -15.25 12.49
CA SER A 67 4.45 -13.94 12.29
C SER A 67 5.93 -14.05 12.65
N LEU A 68 6.82 -13.85 11.67
CA LEU A 68 8.27 -13.99 11.87
C LEU A 68 8.83 -12.91 12.82
N PHE A 69 7.99 -11.95 13.23
CA PHE A 69 8.31 -10.95 14.23
C PHE A 69 7.10 -10.81 15.16
N PRO A 70 7.17 -11.24 16.44
CA PRO A 70 6.20 -10.76 17.42
C PRO A 70 6.30 -9.23 17.43
N VAL A 71 5.15 -8.54 17.40
CA VAL A 71 5.10 -7.09 17.64
C VAL A 71 5.89 -6.85 18.92
N THR A 72 7.06 -6.21 18.84
CA THR A 72 7.75 -5.78 20.06
C THR A 72 6.82 -4.81 20.77
N GLY A 73 6.76 -4.87 22.11
CA GLY A 73 5.81 -4.06 22.89
C GLY A 73 5.82 -2.57 22.53
N ASP A 74 6.97 -2.07 22.06
CA ASP A 74 7.20 -0.69 21.64
C ASP A 74 6.48 -0.30 20.34
N CYS A 75 6.37 -1.21 19.36
CA CYS A 75 5.70 -0.90 18.09
C CYS A 75 4.17 -0.85 18.25
N ALA A 76 3.60 -1.67 19.13
CA ALA A 76 2.16 -1.63 19.44
C ALA A 76 1.73 -0.30 20.07
N ALA A 77 2.65 0.42 20.73
CA ALA A 77 2.35 1.72 21.34
C ALA A 77 2.02 2.80 20.29
N ILE A 78 2.54 2.69 19.06
CA ILE A 78 2.26 3.63 17.95
C ILE A 78 0.75 3.73 17.69
N LEU A 79 0.05 2.59 17.74
CA LEU A 79 -1.40 2.54 17.52
C LEU A 79 -2.21 3.27 18.59
N LYS A 80 -1.58 3.62 19.72
CA LYS A 80 -2.23 4.32 20.84
C LYS A 80 -1.77 5.77 20.96
N TYR A 81 -1.00 6.29 20.01
CA TYR A 81 -0.55 7.68 20.04
C TYR A 81 -1.77 8.61 20.01
N PRO A 82 -1.96 9.50 21.00
CA PRO A 82 -3.02 10.49 20.95
C PRO A 82 -2.87 11.39 19.73
N TYR A 83 -3.97 11.89 19.19
CA TYR A 83 -3.94 12.92 18.16
C TYR A 83 -4.16 14.32 18.73
N LYS A 84 -3.64 15.33 18.05
CA LYS A 84 -3.92 16.75 18.29
C LYS A 84 -4.41 17.38 16.99
N VAL A 85 -5.59 17.99 17.05
CA VAL A 85 -6.11 18.81 15.95
C VAL A 85 -5.43 20.17 15.97
N ILE A 86 -4.91 20.59 14.82
CA ILE A 86 -4.17 21.84 14.63
C ILE A 86 -5.00 22.72 13.70
N SER A 87 -5.60 23.78 14.25
CA SER A 87 -6.49 24.69 13.53
C SER A 87 -6.06 26.15 13.59
N THR A 88 -4.98 26.46 14.30
CA THR A 88 -4.43 27.82 14.42
C THR A 88 -2.99 27.89 13.89
N GLU A 89 -2.60 29.04 13.33
CA GLU A 89 -1.26 29.26 12.78
C GLU A 89 -0.15 29.05 13.83
N ARG A 90 -0.40 29.45 15.09
CA ARG A 90 0.55 29.26 16.18
C ARG A 90 0.81 27.77 16.43
N GLU A 91 -0.24 26.97 16.55
CA GLU A 91 -0.11 25.54 16.78
C GLU A 91 0.50 24.81 15.57
N LEU A 92 0.21 25.29 14.36
CA LEU A 92 0.84 24.79 13.13
C LEU A 92 2.36 24.99 13.18
N LYS A 93 2.84 26.20 13.49
CA LYS A 93 4.29 26.48 13.60
C LYS A 93 4.94 25.64 14.70
N GLU A 94 4.29 25.47 15.86
CA GLU A 94 4.77 24.63 16.95
C GLU A 94 4.89 23.15 16.52
N ALA A 95 3.84 22.59 15.90
CA ALA A 95 3.81 21.21 15.41
C ALA A 95 4.86 20.97 14.32
N VAL A 96 4.98 21.88 13.34
CA VAL A 96 6.02 21.79 12.31
C VAL A 96 7.42 21.86 12.90
N GLY A 97 7.66 22.74 13.87
CA GLY A 97 8.96 22.82 14.57
C GLY A 97 9.33 21.52 15.31
N VAL A 98 8.33 20.75 15.76
CA VAL A 98 8.52 19.38 16.28
C VAL A 98 8.89 18.43 15.14
N LEU A 99 8.07 18.40 14.08
CA LEU A 99 8.24 17.49 12.95
C LEU A 99 9.56 17.69 12.20
N GLN A 100 10.11 18.91 12.14
CA GLN A 100 11.41 19.20 11.51
C GLN A 100 12.60 18.48 12.14
N ARG A 101 12.47 17.96 13.37
CA ARG A 101 13.53 17.17 14.03
C ARG A 101 13.47 15.68 13.68
N SER A 102 12.44 15.26 12.97
CA SER A 102 12.18 13.85 12.65
C SER A 102 13.15 13.34 11.61
N ARG A 103 13.52 12.05 11.69
CA ARG A 103 14.20 11.40 10.56
C ARG A 103 13.20 10.96 9.50
N GLN A 104 11.99 10.64 9.93
CA GLN A 104 10.91 10.23 9.04
C GLN A 104 9.54 10.64 9.56
N ILE A 105 8.62 10.91 8.64
CA ILE A 105 7.25 11.35 8.94
C ILE A 105 6.31 10.57 8.05
N ALA A 106 5.35 9.86 8.65
CA ALA A 106 4.19 9.31 7.96
C ALA A 106 3.19 10.42 7.67
N ILE A 107 2.73 10.49 6.42
CA ILE A 107 1.81 11.51 5.93
C ILE A 107 0.67 10.81 5.21
N ASP A 108 -0.53 11.35 5.42
CA ASP A 108 -1.73 11.02 4.66
C ASP A 108 -2.47 12.32 4.33
N VAL A 109 -3.44 12.27 3.40
CA VAL A 109 -4.22 13.43 2.98
C VAL A 109 -5.68 13.03 2.82
N GLU A 110 -6.57 13.76 3.51
CA GLU A 110 -8.01 13.64 3.29
C GLU A 110 -8.56 14.87 2.56
N ALA A 111 -9.43 14.59 1.61
CA ALA A 111 -9.96 15.59 0.70
C ALA A 111 -11.40 15.27 0.31
N PHE A 112 -12.17 16.33 0.04
CA PHE A 112 -13.52 16.23 -0.53
C PHE A 112 -13.46 15.70 -1.97
N CYS A 113 -14.51 15.02 -2.45
CA CYS A 113 -14.60 14.55 -3.84
C CYS A 113 -15.33 15.58 -4.71
N THR A 114 -14.83 15.81 -5.92
CA THR A 114 -15.58 16.48 -6.98
C THR A 114 -16.94 15.79 -7.22
N PRO A 115 -18.02 16.53 -7.53
CA PRO A 115 -19.34 15.93 -7.78
C PRO A 115 -19.27 14.84 -8.85
N GLU A 116 -20.11 13.81 -8.74
CA GLU A 116 -20.11 12.61 -9.61
C GLU A 116 -20.26 12.91 -11.12
N ALA A 117 -20.83 14.07 -11.47
CA ALA A 117 -20.85 14.59 -12.84
C ALA A 117 -19.46 14.88 -13.43
N THR A 118 -18.47 15.07 -12.56
CA THR A 118 -17.05 15.24 -12.83
C THR A 118 -16.35 13.95 -12.41
N LYS A 119 -16.34 12.93 -13.28
CA LYS A 119 -15.57 11.70 -13.06
C LYS A 119 -14.06 11.98 -13.21
N THR A 120 -13.51 12.76 -12.29
CA THR A 120 -12.06 12.95 -12.20
C THR A 120 -11.49 11.95 -11.20
N PRO A 121 -10.35 11.31 -11.50
CA PRO A 121 -9.67 10.44 -10.54
C PRO A 121 -8.95 11.24 -9.43
N GLN A 122 -9.03 12.57 -9.48
CA GLN A 122 -8.41 13.51 -8.53
C GLN A 122 -9.15 13.58 -7.21
N LEU A 123 -8.39 13.82 -6.15
CA LEU A 123 -8.95 14.38 -4.92
C LEU A 123 -9.43 15.81 -5.20
N GLY A 124 -10.62 16.16 -4.70
CA GLY A 124 -11.07 17.54 -4.64
C GLY A 124 -10.36 18.29 -3.51
N ARG A 125 -10.94 19.41 -3.05
CA ARG A 125 -10.34 20.27 -2.02
C ARG A 125 -9.79 19.48 -0.84
N VAL A 126 -8.50 19.64 -0.54
CA VAL A 126 -7.84 19.05 0.63
C VAL A 126 -8.41 19.66 1.91
N SER A 127 -8.87 18.80 2.81
CA SER A 127 -9.59 19.16 4.03
C SER A 127 -8.73 18.93 5.28
N LEU A 128 -7.94 17.86 5.29
CA LEU A 128 -7.10 17.46 6.42
C LEU A 128 -5.78 16.88 5.90
N VAL A 129 -4.69 17.18 6.61
CA VAL A 129 -3.39 16.51 6.40
C VAL A 129 -2.95 15.94 7.74
N GLN A 130 -2.52 14.69 7.76
CA GLN A 130 -2.13 13.98 8.96
C GLN A 130 -0.62 13.75 8.98
N ALA A 131 0.00 13.83 10.16
CA ALA A 131 1.42 13.54 10.32
C ALA A 131 1.71 12.77 11.61
N CYS A 132 2.50 11.70 11.50
CA CYS A 132 3.04 10.96 12.63
C CYS A 132 4.55 10.78 12.43
N SER A 133 5.36 10.98 13.46
CA SER A 133 6.82 10.95 13.33
C SER A 133 7.52 10.14 14.41
N ASP A 134 8.85 10.05 14.29
CA ASP A 134 9.72 9.30 15.19
C ASP A 134 10.24 10.09 16.40
N VAL A 135 9.76 11.32 16.61
CA VAL A 135 10.26 12.19 17.69
C VAL A 135 9.28 12.40 18.83
N VAL A 136 7.97 12.28 18.60
CA VAL A 136 6.94 12.45 19.62
C VAL A 136 5.82 11.42 19.44
N PRO A 137 5.26 10.87 20.52
CA PRO A 137 4.15 9.92 20.45
C PRO A 137 2.82 10.64 20.27
N VAL A 138 2.71 11.51 19.27
CA VAL A 138 1.50 12.32 18.98
C VAL A 138 1.28 12.35 17.48
N VAL A 139 0.04 12.16 17.05
CA VAL A 139 -0.40 12.41 15.67
C VAL A 139 -0.86 13.85 15.54
N PHE A 140 -0.39 14.58 14.54
CA PHE A 140 -0.88 15.91 14.22
C PHE A 140 -1.90 15.84 13.08
N LEU A 141 -3.10 16.36 13.32
CA LEU A 141 -4.16 16.48 12.33
C LEU A 141 -4.32 17.96 11.95
N PHE A 142 -3.76 18.35 10.82
CA PHE A 142 -3.79 19.72 10.33
C PHE A 142 -5.12 20.01 9.62
N ASP A 143 -5.98 20.80 10.26
CA ASP A 143 -7.23 21.25 9.67
C ASP A 143 -6.96 22.36 8.65
N VAL A 144 -6.70 21.96 7.41
CA VAL A 144 -6.37 22.86 6.30
C VAL A 144 -7.49 23.85 6.01
N LEU A 145 -8.76 23.48 6.27
CA LEU A 145 -9.89 24.39 6.09
C LEU A 145 -9.86 25.54 7.09
N SER A 146 -9.52 25.26 8.35
CA SER A 146 -9.37 26.28 9.40
C SER A 146 -8.09 27.11 9.24
N LEU A 147 -6.99 26.47 8.83
CA LEU A 147 -5.69 27.14 8.66
C LEU A 147 -5.62 27.99 7.40
N SER A 148 -6.37 27.66 6.34
CA SER A 148 -6.19 28.09 4.96
C SER A 148 -4.94 27.50 4.28
N VAL A 149 -5.03 27.31 2.96
CA VAL A 149 -3.93 26.75 2.15
C VAL A 149 -2.65 27.60 2.24
N PRO A 150 -2.67 28.94 2.08
CA PRO A 150 -1.43 29.73 2.12
C PRO A 150 -0.65 29.60 3.44
N VAL A 151 -1.35 29.69 4.58
CA VAL A 151 -0.75 29.56 5.91
C VAL A 151 -0.18 28.16 6.12
N PHE A 152 -0.94 27.13 5.71
CA PHE A 152 -0.48 25.74 5.79
C PHE A 152 0.78 25.52 4.96
N VAL A 153 0.78 25.96 3.70
CA VAL A 153 1.90 25.82 2.76
C VAL A 153 3.15 26.51 3.28
N GLU A 154 3.04 27.77 3.74
CA GLU A 154 4.17 28.54 4.25
C GLU A 154 4.90 27.79 5.38
N ALA A 155 4.15 27.19 6.31
CA ALA A 155 4.73 26.46 7.42
C ALA A 155 5.30 25.10 7.00
N ILE A 156 4.59 24.32 6.19
CA ILE A 156 4.93 22.92 5.89
C ILE A 156 6.02 22.79 4.81
N GLN A 157 6.09 23.75 3.88
CA GLN A 157 6.97 23.68 2.72
C GLN A 157 8.44 23.39 3.05
N PRO A 158 9.08 24.01 4.06
CA PRO A 158 10.46 23.70 4.42
C PRO A 158 10.66 22.23 4.81
N MET A 159 9.72 21.66 5.58
CA MET A 159 9.76 20.26 6.01
C MET A 159 9.55 19.28 4.84
N PHE A 160 8.62 19.60 3.93
CA PHE A 160 8.36 18.78 2.74
C PHE A 160 9.56 18.75 1.77
N HIS A 161 10.28 19.85 1.66
CA HIS A 161 11.47 19.95 0.80
C HIS A 161 12.76 19.47 1.47
N ASP A 162 12.77 19.25 2.78
CA ASP A 162 13.95 18.77 3.48
C ASP A 162 14.22 17.28 3.15
N GLU A 163 15.29 17.02 2.41
CA GLU A 163 15.73 15.67 2.06
C GLU A 163 16.39 14.95 3.24
N ALA A 164 16.71 15.61 4.35
CA ALA A 164 17.13 14.92 5.58
C ALA A 164 15.97 14.12 6.20
N ILE A 165 14.73 14.58 5.98
CA ILE A 165 13.50 13.98 6.50
C ILE A 165 12.86 13.11 5.43
N ARG A 166 12.73 11.80 5.66
CA ARG A 166 12.01 10.90 4.76
C ARG A 166 10.50 11.05 4.96
N LYS A 167 9.74 11.27 3.89
CA LYS A 167 8.28 11.29 3.96
C LYS A 167 7.72 9.93 3.56
N LEU A 168 6.96 9.31 4.45
CA LEU A 168 6.38 7.99 4.27
C LEU A 168 4.91 8.16 3.88
N PHE A 169 4.50 7.49 2.81
CA PHE A 169 3.12 7.43 2.35
C PHE A 169 2.71 5.98 2.13
N PHE A 170 1.42 5.73 1.98
CA PHE A 170 0.90 4.46 1.48
C PHE A 170 0.00 4.72 0.29
N ASP A 171 0.49 4.46 -0.92
CA ASP A 171 -0.15 4.85 -2.18
C ASP A 171 -0.23 6.36 -2.41
N CYS A 172 0.93 7.00 -2.55
CA CYS A 172 1.06 8.46 -2.59
C CYS A 172 0.46 9.14 -3.84
N ARG A 173 -0.08 8.40 -4.80
CA ARG A 173 -0.42 8.93 -6.14
C ARG A 173 -1.37 10.12 -6.06
N ARG A 174 -2.48 9.93 -5.36
CA ARG A 174 -3.54 10.95 -5.26
C ARG A 174 -3.22 12.03 -4.26
N ASP A 175 -2.50 11.70 -3.20
CA ASP A 175 -2.03 12.68 -2.22
C ASP A 175 -1.08 13.67 -2.88
N ILE A 176 -0.11 13.17 -3.65
CA ILE A 176 0.86 14.02 -4.36
C ILE A 176 0.16 14.88 -5.41
N GLU A 177 -0.77 14.33 -6.19
CA GLU A 177 -1.54 15.11 -7.16
C GLU A 177 -2.34 16.24 -6.50
N ALA A 178 -2.98 15.96 -5.35
CA ALA A 178 -3.75 16.92 -4.60
C ALA A 178 -2.87 18.03 -4.00
N LEU A 179 -1.79 17.65 -3.32
CA LEU A 179 -0.80 18.58 -2.76
C LEU A 179 -0.20 19.47 -3.85
N SER A 180 0.15 18.89 -4.99
CA SER A 180 0.77 19.62 -6.09
C SER A 180 -0.20 20.57 -6.76
N THR A 181 -1.39 20.10 -7.13
CA THR A 181 -2.38 20.90 -7.87
C THR A 181 -3.01 22.00 -7.03
N GLN A 182 -3.27 21.75 -5.75
CA GLN A 182 -4.03 22.69 -4.91
C GLN A 182 -3.15 23.55 -4.02
N MET A 183 -1.92 23.11 -3.73
CA MET A 183 -1.04 23.76 -2.78
C MET A 183 0.36 24.07 -3.33
N GLY A 184 0.67 23.63 -4.57
CA GLY A 184 2.02 23.78 -5.13
C GLY A 184 3.08 23.00 -4.35
N LEU A 185 2.69 21.99 -3.57
CA LEU A 185 3.58 21.20 -2.72
C LEU A 185 3.95 19.88 -3.40
N THR A 186 5.24 19.66 -3.60
CA THR A 186 5.80 18.37 -4.06
C THR A 186 6.88 17.91 -3.07
N PRO A 187 6.55 16.99 -2.13
CA PRO A 187 7.50 16.50 -1.14
C PRO A 187 8.73 15.83 -1.78
N LYS A 188 9.92 16.05 -1.20
CA LYS A 188 11.17 15.41 -1.63
C LYS A 188 11.51 14.18 -0.77
N ARG A 189 12.27 13.21 -1.27
CA ARG A 189 12.63 11.98 -0.53
C ARG A 189 11.41 11.27 0.08
N VAL A 190 10.51 10.87 -0.82
CA VAL A 190 9.29 10.12 -0.50
C VAL A 190 9.57 8.63 -0.62
N LEU A 191 9.05 7.85 0.34
CA LEU A 191 9.00 6.40 0.28
C LEU A 191 7.55 5.95 0.40
N ASP A 192 7.04 5.30 -0.65
CA ASP A 192 5.71 4.71 -0.65
C ASP A 192 5.79 3.25 -0.16
N LEU A 193 5.13 2.99 0.97
CA LEU A 193 5.14 1.69 1.63
C LEU A 193 4.30 0.63 0.89
N GLN A 194 3.30 1.03 0.10
CA GLN A 194 2.56 0.14 -0.78
C GLN A 194 3.45 -0.31 -1.96
N LEU A 195 4.23 0.61 -2.54
CA LEU A 195 5.22 0.27 -3.56
C LEU A 195 6.33 -0.61 -3.00
N LEU A 196 6.80 -0.33 -1.78
CA LEU A 196 7.79 -1.16 -1.09
C LEU A 196 7.31 -2.59 -0.91
N PHE A 197 6.09 -2.76 -0.40
CA PHE A 197 5.49 -4.09 -0.27
C PHE A 197 5.33 -4.77 -1.64
N THR A 198 4.88 -4.04 -2.66
CA THR A 198 4.71 -4.58 -4.02
C THR A 198 6.06 -4.99 -4.63
N ALA A 199 7.14 -4.23 -4.38
CA ALA A 199 8.49 -4.58 -4.82
C ALA A 199 8.98 -5.88 -4.17
N VAL A 200 8.65 -6.11 -2.90
CA VAL A 200 8.93 -7.39 -2.22
C VAL A 200 8.16 -8.54 -2.88
N GLN A 201 6.85 -8.35 -3.16
CA GLN A 201 6.05 -9.36 -3.87
C GLN A 201 6.57 -9.63 -5.30
N TRP A 202 7.06 -8.59 -5.97
CA TRP A 202 7.68 -8.69 -7.28
C TRP A 202 8.96 -9.53 -7.23
N LYS A 203 9.85 -9.26 -6.26
CA LYS A 203 11.09 -10.02 -6.10
C LYS A 203 10.90 -11.45 -5.63
N LEU A 204 9.84 -11.73 -4.88
CA LEU A 204 9.57 -13.09 -4.40
C LEU A 204 8.82 -13.93 -5.42
N ARG A 205 7.85 -13.33 -6.12
CA ARG A 205 6.81 -14.07 -6.86
C ARG A 205 6.56 -13.54 -8.27
N SER A 206 7.22 -12.46 -8.72
CA SER A 206 6.85 -11.72 -9.94
C SER A 206 5.39 -11.24 -9.92
N VAL A 207 4.87 -10.87 -8.74
CA VAL A 207 3.52 -10.32 -8.59
C VAL A 207 3.63 -8.80 -8.47
N ASN A 208 2.97 -8.07 -9.37
CA ASN A 208 2.95 -6.60 -9.42
C ASN A 208 1.64 -5.99 -8.91
N ARG A 209 0.81 -6.77 -8.20
CA ARG A 209 -0.49 -6.32 -7.71
C ARG A 209 -0.32 -5.43 -6.47
N ARG A 210 -0.99 -4.28 -6.48
CA ARG A 210 -1.09 -3.38 -5.31
C ARG A 210 -1.93 -4.03 -4.23
N SER A 211 -1.49 -3.87 -2.99
CA SER A 211 -2.16 -4.43 -1.81
C SER A 211 -2.68 -3.30 -0.92
N GLY A 212 -3.95 -3.38 -0.52
CA GLY A 212 -4.53 -2.40 0.40
C GLY A 212 -3.95 -2.48 1.81
N MET A 213 -4.04 -1.39 2.56
CA MET A 213 -3.48 -1.23 3.91
C MET A 213 -3.85 -2.40 4.84
N THR A 214 -5.14 -2.77 4.91
CA THR A 214 -5.62 -3.88 5.75
C THR A 214 -4.92 -5.20 5.46
N TYR A 215 -4.72 -5.52 4.19
CA TYR A 215 -4.01 -6.76 3.81
C TYR A 215 -2.54 -6.69 4.20
N VAL A 216 -1.89 -5.55 3.97
CA VAL A 216 -0.47 -5.37 4.31
C VAL A 216 -0.26 -5.44 5.81
N LEU A 217 -1.05 -4.74 6.62
CA LEU A 217 -1.00 -4.80 8.09
C LEU A 217 -1.15 -6.22 8.61
N LYS A 218 -2.13 -6.98 8.11
CA LYS A 218 -2.33 -8.38 8.50
C LYS A 218 -1.13 -9.24 8.10
N SER A 219 -0.63 -9.07 6.88
CA SER A 219 0.43 -9.91 6.32
C SER A 219 1.81 -9.62 6.92
N VAL A 220 2.05 -8.36 7.32
CA VAL A 220 3.34 -7.88 7.79
C VAL A 220 3.41 -7.84 9.30
N ALA A 221 2.40 -7.29 9.95
CA ALA A 221 2.41 -7.01 11.39
C ALA A 221 1.42 -7.89 12.18
N GLY A 222 0.62 -8.73 11.50
CA GLY A 222 -0.38 -9.58 12.15
C GLY A 222 -1.56 -8.81 12.75
N ILE A 223 -1.78 -7.56 12.31
CA ILE A 223 -2.80 -6.66 12.87
C ILE A 223 -4.06 -6.65 12.00
N HIS A 224 -5.21 -6.65 12.68
CA HIS A 224 -6.51 -6.45 12.08
C HIS A 224 -6.98 -5.02 12.33
N ARG A 225 -7.40 -4.32 11.26
CA ARG A 225 -8.08 -3.02 11.36
C ARG A 225 -9.44 -3.19 12.03
N GLN A 226 -9.85 -2.23 12.85
CA GLN A 226 -11.03 -2.30 13.71
C GLN A 226 -12.35 -2.03 12.95
N GLU A 227 -13.50 -2.39 13.54
CA GLU A 227 -14.84 -2.19 12.96
C GLU A 227 -15.23 -0.71 12.75
N GLY A 228 -14.63 0.22 13.50
CA GLY A 228 -14.82 1.67 13.35
C GLY A 228 -14.52 2.19 11.94
N ASP A 229 -13.58 1.54 11.24
CA ASP A 229 -13.26 1.82 9.84
C ASP A 229 -14.45 1.58 8.91
N SER A 230 -15.32 0.61 9.23
CA SER A 230 -16.48 0.30 8.39
C SER A 230 -17.53 1.39 8.43
N ALA A 231 -17.69 2.09 9.57
CA ALA A 231 -18.65 3.17 9.72
C ALA A 231 -18.21 4.39 8.91
N VAL A 232 -16.91 4.73 8.96
CA VAL A 232 -16.32 5.79 8.14
C VAL A 232 -16.38 5.43 6.65
N GLN A 233 -16.01 4.21 6.27
CA GLN A 233 -16.13 3.75 4.88
C GLN A 233 -17.58 3.78 4.37
N THR A 234 -18.53 3.41 5.23
CA THR A 234 -19.96 3.50 4.91
C THR A 234 -20.40 4.96 4.76
N ALA A 235 -19.96 5.85 5.65
CA ALA A 235 -20.25 7.28 5.56
C ALA A 235 -19.66 7.90 4.27
N MET A 236 -18.43 7.54 3.89
CA MET A 236 -17.82 7.94 2.63
C MET A 236 -18.57 7.39 1.41
N MET A 237 -19.12 6.17 1.51
CA MET A 237 -19.87 5.52 0.42
C MET A 237 -21.29 6.10 0.28
N VAL A 238 -21.98 6.38 1.38
CA VAL A 238 -23.39 6.79 1.42
C VAL A 238 -23.54 8.32 1.34
N GLY A 239 -22.70 9.08 2.06
CA GLY A 239 -22.72 10.54 2.07
C GLY A 239 -21.78 11.18 1.04
N GLY A 240 -21.00 10.37 0.34
CA GLY A 240 -19.86 10.82 -0.47
C GLY A 240 -18.69 11.29 0.41
N ARG A 241 -17.61 11.78 -0.22
CA ARG A 241 -16.48 12.40 0.49
C ARG A 241 -16.66 13.84 1.04
N PRO A 242 -17.80 14.57 0.92
CA PRO A 242 -17.98 15.86 1.63
C PRO A 242 -17.93 15.74 3.16
N VAL A 243 -17.99 14.53 3.71
CA VAL A 243 -17.89 14.27 5.16
C VAL A 243 -16.64 14.91 5.79
N TRP A 244 -15.54 15.00 5.05
CA TRP A 244 -14.28 15.60 5.51
C TRP A 244 -14.30 17.12 5.65
N ASP A 245 -15.30 17.81 5.09
CA ASP A 245 -15.46 19.26 5.20
C ASP A 245 -16.35 19.68 6.39
N THR A 246 -17.00 18.72 7.06
CA THR A 246 -17.86 19.01 8.22
C THR A 246 -17.03 19.52 9.39
N ARG A 247 -17.49 20.60 10.06
CA ARG A 247 -16.83 21.18 11.25
C ARG A 247 -17.83 21.43 12.40
N PRO A 248 -17.49 21.08 13.66
CA PRO A 248 -16.29 20.32 14.06
C PRO A 248 -16.31 18.92 13.44
N LEU A 249 -15.14 18.41 13.05
CA LEU A 249 -15.05 17.09 12.44
C LEU A 249 -15.38 16.03 13.52
N PRO A 250 -16.29 15.07 13.27
CA PRO A 250 -16.67 14.11 14.28
C PRO A 250 -15.50 13.26 14.76
N GLU A 251 -15.52 12.87 16.04
CA GLU A 251 -14.40 12.15 16.70
C GLU A 251 -13.98 10.87 15.96
N HIS A 252 -14.93 10.10 15.45
CA HIS A 252 -14.62 8.87 14.71
C HIS A 252 -13.91 9.11 13.36
N PHE A 253 -14.10 10.27 12.72
CA PHE A 253 -13.32 10.68 11.54
C PHE A 253 -11.92 11.12 11.92
N LEU A 254 -11.77 11.81 13.04
CA LEU A 254 -10.45 12.21 13.57
C LEU A 254 -9.61 11.00 13.96
N GLU A 255 -10.21 10.01 14.63
CA GLU A 255 -9.53 8.78 15.02
C GLU A 255 -9.15 7.93 13.79
N TYR A 256 -10.05 7.83 12.80
CA TYR A 256 -9.75 7.18 11.52
C TYR A 256 -8.55 7.83 10.80
N ALA A 257 -8.57 9.17 10.68
CA ALA A 257 -7.49 9.93 10.07
C ALA A 257 -6.16 9.74 10.83
N ALA A 258 -6.22 9.70 12.17
CA ALA A 258 -5.04 9.44 12.98
C ALA A 258 -4.51 8.02 12.76
N ASP A 259 -5.40 7.03 12.68
CA ASP A 259 -5.07 5.63 12.44
C ASP A 259 -4.33 5.42 11.12
N ASP A 260 -4.71 6.10 10.04
CA ASP A 260 -4.03 5.91 8.75
C ASP A 260 -2.53 6.23 8.83
N VAL A 261 -2.13 7.35 9.47
CA VAL A 261 -0.69 7.64 9.68
C VAL A 261 -0.03 6.84 10.79
N ARG A 262 -0.77 6.38 11.82
CA ARG A 262 -0.26 5.40 12.80
C ARG A 262 0.10 4.08 12.10
N HIS A 263 -0.76 3.61 11.19
CA HIS A 263 -0.53 2.39 10.42
C HIS A 263 0.66 2.53 9.45
N ILE A 264 0.77 3.65 8.74
CA ILE A 264 1.93 3.95 7.89
C ILE A 264 3.21 3.94 8.71
N TYR A 265 3.23 4.66 9.84
CA TYR A 265 4.41 4.73 10.70
C TYR A 265 4.74 3.37 11.31
N LEU A 266 3.75 2.60 11.74
CA LEU A 266 3.93 1.25 12.24
C LEU A 266 4.55 0.33 11.18
N LEU A 267 4.02 0.32 9.94
CA LEU A 267 4.59 -0.50 8.86
C LEU A 267 6.05 -0.15 8.60
N SER A 268 6.42 1.13 8.74
CA SER A 268 7.81 1.60 8.62
C SER A 268 8.79 0.87 9.56
N THR A 269 8.34 0.44 10.73
CA THR A 269 9.20 -0.26 11.71
C THR A 269 9.48 -1.71 11.32
N TYR A 270 8.62 -2.33 10.51
CA TYR A 270 8.79 -3.71 10.03
C TYR A 270 9.63 -3.80 8.76
N PHE A 271 9.68 -2.74 7.95
CA PHE A 271 10.30 -2.82 6.63
C PHE A 271 11.78 -3.24 6.62
N PRO A 272 12.65 -2.84 7.55
CA PRO A 272 14.04 -3.33 7.58
C PRO A 272 14.16 -4.86 7.59
N SER A 273 13.14 -5.56 8.13
CA SER A 273 13.10 -7.02 8.14
C SER A 273 12.54 -7.64 6.85
N LEU A 274 11.64 -6.94 6.15
CA LEU A 274 10.97 -7.39 4.93
C LEU A 274 11.79 -7.09 3.67
N THR A 275 12.63 -6.07 3.71
CA THR A 275 13.36 -5.52 2.57
C THR A 275 14.71 -6.18 2.35
N GLN A 276 15.05 -7.27 3.04
CA GLN A 276 16.32 -7.99 2.82
C GLN A 276 16.55 -8.36 1.34
N GLN A 277 15.48 -8.48 0.55
CA GLN A 277 15.54 -8.82 -0.88
C GLN A 277 15.33 -7.61 -1.82
N VAL A 278 15.06 -6.42 -1.28
CA VAL A 278 14.72 -5.21 -2.03
C VAL A 278 15.43 -4.00 -1.44
N SER A 279 16.24 -3.31 -2.24
CA SER A 279 16.86 -2.05 -1.81
C SER A 279 15.80 -0.96 -1.58
N GLU A 280 15.71 -0.42 -0.36
CA GLU A 280 14.84 0.73 -0.06
C GLU A 280 15.15 1.92 -0.96
N THR A 281 16.42 2.22 -1.21
CA THR A 281 16.82 3.31 -2.11
C THR A 281 16.33 3.09 -3.55
N ALA A 282 16.25 1.83 -4.00
CA ALA A 282 15.65 1.52 -5.30
C ALA A 282 14.14 1.81 -5.32
N VAL A 283 13.44 1.52 -4.22
CA VAL A 283 12.02 1.84 -4.08
C VAL A 283 11.79 3.34 -3.91
N GLU A 284 12.67 4.07 -3.21
CA GLU A 284 12.61 5.54 -3.17
C GLU A 284 12.76 6.14 -4.56
N ARG A 285 13.64 5.60 -5.43
CA ARG A 285 13.75 6.04 -6.83
C ARG A 285 12.49 5.73 -7.64
N LEU A 286 11.90 4.54 -7.45
CA LEU A 286 10.61 4.21 -8.07
C LEU A 286 9.51 5.16 -7.57
N THR A 287 9.45 5.41 -6.27
CA THR A 287 8.50 6.35 -5.66
C THR A 287 8.69 7.76 -6.22
N ALA A 288 9.94 8.21 -6.40
CA ALA A 288 10.23 9.50 -7.01
C ALA A 288 9.68 9.64 -8.44
N GLN A 289 9.55 8.55 -9.20
CA GLN A 289 8.88 8.58 -10.50
C GLN A 289 7.37 8.81 -10.38
N TYR A 290 6.72 8.19 -9.39
CA TYR A 290 5.32 8.50 -9.08
C TYR A 290 5.20 9.95 -8.61
N VAL A 291 6.07 10.43 -7.72
CA VAL A 291 6.04 11.82 -7.27
C VAL A 291 6.22 12.80 -8.43
N GLN A 292 7.13 12.52 -9.37
CA GLN A 292 7.32 13.33 -10.56
C GLN A 292 6.10 13.30 -11.50
N HIS A 293 5.48 12.14 -11.67
CA HIS A 293 4.32 11.95 -12.56
C HIS A 293 3.07 12.64 -12.04
N TYR A 294 2.81 12.54 -10.73
CA TYR A 294 1.61 13.12 -10.11
C TYR A 294 1.84 14.55 -9.57
N GLY A 295 3.09 14.96 -9.38
CA GLY A 295 3.48 16.26 -8.80
C GLY A 295 3.70 17.38 -9.83
N VAL A 296 2.86 17.46 -10.86
CA VAL A 296 3.04 18.37 -12.02
C VAL A 296 2.33 19.72 -11.90
N GLY A 297 1.67 20.00 -10.77
CA GLY A 297 0.94 21.25 -10.51
C GLY A 297 -0.40 21.37 -11.22
N HIS A 298 -0.84 20.31 -11.90
CA HIS A 298 -2.15 20.23 -12.53
C HIS A 298 -2.66 18.79 -12.52
N ALA A 299 -3.96 18.66 -12.80
CA ALA A 299 -4.65 17.41 -13.08
C ALA A 299 -3.84 16.46 -13.99
N VAL A 300 -3.60 15.23 -13.54
CA VAL A 300 -3.02 14.16 -14.35
C VAL A 300 -4.09 13.58 -15.27
N THR A 301 -3.81 13.53 -16.56
CA THR A 301 -4.72 12.99 -17.59
C THR A 301 -4.37 11.57 -18.02
N GLU A 302 -3.12 11.14 -17.79
CA GLU A 302 -2.62 9.81 -18.13
C GLU A 302 -2.07 9.13 -16.87
N GLU A 303 -2.55 7.94 -16.56
CA GLU A 303 -2.09 7.19 -15.38
C GLU A 303 -0.70 6.58 -15.61
N ALA A 304 0.13 6.56 -14.56
CA ALA A 304 1.43 5.90 -14.59
C ALA A 304 1.32 4.37 -14.81
N ASP A 305 0.21 3.80 -14.33
CA ASP A 305 -0.11 2.37 -14.45
C ASP A 305 -1.29 2.15 -15.39
N ALA A 306 -1.15 1.21 -16.32
CA ALA A 306 -2.23 0.84 -17.24
C ALA A 306 -3.45 0.22 -16.52
N GLN A 307 -3.25 -0.35 -15.33
CA GLN A 307 -4.31 -0.94 -14.51
C GLN A 307 -4.18 -0.41 -13.08
N PRO A 308 -5.23 0.21 -12.49
CA PRO A 308 -5.13 0.86 -11.18
C PRO A 308 -4.68 -0.07 -10.05
N ALA A 309 -4.99 -1.36 -10.16
CA ALA A 309 -4.66 -2.39 -9.17
C ALA A 309 -3.25 -2.98 -9.33
N GLN A 310 -2.46 -2.52 -10.30
CA GLN A 310 -1.14 -3.03 -10.60
C GLN A 310 -0.11 -1.90 -10.65
N VAL A 311 1.14 -2.24 -10.36
CA VAL A 311 2.30 -1.39 -10.58
C VAL A 311 2.86 -1.72 -11.97
N ASN A 312 3.25 -0.68 -12.70
CA ASN A 312 3.88 -0.78 -14.02
C ASN A 312 5.08 -1.73 -13.99
N THR A 313 5.00 -2.83 -14.75
CA THR A 313 6.04 -3.87 -14.77
C THR A 313 7.35 -3.36 -15.34
N ALA A 314 7.32 -2.47 -16.34
CA ALA A 314 8.53 -1.88 -16.90
C ALA A 314 9.25 -1.00 -15.87
N TRP A 315 8.49 -0.32 -14.99
CA TRP A 315 9.08 0.45 -13.91
C TRP A 315 9.65 -0.46 -12.81
N LEU A 316 8.93 -1.53 -12.44
CA LEU A 316 9.48 -2.54 -11.52
C LEU A 316 10.77 -3.15 -12.06
N GLU A 317 10.81 -3.56 -13.32
CA GLU A 317 12.01 -4.11 -13.95
C GLU A 317 13.16 -3.10 -13.99
N ARG A 318 12.87 -1.83 -14.32
CA ARG A 318 13.89 -0.77 -14.38
C ARG A 318 14.49 -0.45 -13.02
N TYR A 319 13.66 -0.28 -11.99
CA TYR A 319 14.11 0.23 -10.69
C TYR A 319 14.47 -0.89 -9.72
N ILE A 320 13.71 -1.97 -9.73
CA ILE A 320 13.84 -3.10 -8.79
C ILE A 320 14.60 -4.27 -9.43
N GLY A 321 14.58 -4.39 -10.76
CA GLY A 321 15.18 -5.50 -11.50
C GLY A 321 14.17 -6.62 -11.79
N PRO A 322 14.63 -7.76 -12.35
CA PRO A 322 13.73 -8.85 -12.75
C PRO A 322 12.96 -9.40 -11.55
N GLY A 323 11.71 -9.82 -11.80
CA GLY A 323 10.86 -10.46 -10.81
C GLY A 323 11.34 -11.86 -10.44
N GLY A 324 10.97 -12.31 -9.24
CA GLY A 324 11.34 -13.63 -8.74
C GLY A 324 10.60 -14.78 -9.40
N VAL A 325 11.26 -15.93 -9.42
CA VAL A 325 10.67 -17.21 -9.80
C VAL A 325 10.85 -18.21 -8.66
N CYS A 326 9.99 -19.22 -8.60
CA CYS A 326 10.13 -20.30 -7.65
C CYS A 326 11.47 -21.02 -7.85
N GLY A 327 12.28 -21.14 -6.79
CA GLY A 327 13.59 -21.82 -6.81
C GLY A 327 13.52 -23.31 -7.20
N PHE A 328 12.40 -23.98 -6.95
CA PHE A 328 12.20 -25.39 -7.32
C PHE A 328 11.73 -25.62 -8.76
N CYS A 329 10.63 -24.97 -9.19
CA CYS A 329 10.00 -25.25 -10.49
C CYS A 329 10.22 -24.16 -11.56
N GLY A 330 10.89 -23.05 -11.23
CA GLY A 330 11.16 -21.93 -12.14
C GLY A 330 9.93 -21.10 -12.55
N SER A 331 8.73 -21.42 -12.03
CA SER A 331 7.50 -20.70 -12.38
C SER A 331 7.28 -19.47 -11.50
N LYS A 332 6.56 -18.48 -12.03
CA LYS A 332 6.16 -17.25 -11.32
C LYS A 332 4.91 -17.47 -10.45
N GLY A 333 4.57 -16.49 -9.63
CA GLY A 333 3.34 -16.39 -8.85
C GLY A 333 3.39 -17.00 -7.45
N HIS A 334 4.46 -17.69 -7.09
CA HIS A 334 4.62 -18.34 -5.79
C HIS A 334 6.10 -18.46 -5.40
N THR A 335 6.35 -18.59 -4.11
CA THR A 335 7.68 -18.90 -3.58
C THR A 335 7.93 -20.41 -3.57
N GLU A 336 9.18 -20.84 -3.41
CA GLU A 336 9.51 -22.27 -3.32
C GLU A 336 8.78 -22.98 -2.18
N THR A 337 8.58 -22.32 -1.04
CA THR A 337 7.82 -22.84 0.11
C THR A 337 6.34 -23.04 -0.19
N GLU A 338 5.79 -22.31 -1.16
CA GLU A 338 4.41 -22.41 -1.62
C GLU A 338 4.28 -23.30 -2.86
N CYS A 339 5.39 -23.86 -3.35
CA CYS A 339 5.40 -24.58 -4.61
C CYS A 339 4.59 -25.86 -4.52
N PHE A 340 3.46 -25.90 -5.23
CA PHE A 340 2.60 -27.08 -5.29
C PHE A 340 3.38 -28.33 -5.74
N ARG A 341 4.29 -28.20 -6.72
CA ARG A 341 5.10 -29.34 -7.19
C ARG A 341 6.07 -29.86 -6.13
N LYS A 342 6.55 -28.99 -5.23
CA LYS A 342 7.44 -29.37 -4.12
C LYS A 342 6.65 -30.05 -3.01
N LEU A 343 5.50 -29.48 -2.64
CA LEU A 343 4.67 -29.96 -1.53
C LEU A 343 3.87 -31.22 -1.89
N ASN A 344 3.40 -31.31 -3.13
CA ASN A 344 2.43 -32.29 -3.61
C ASN A 344 2.92 -32.98 -4.90
N GLY A 345 4.23 -33.07 -5.12
CA GLY A 345 4.80 -33.66 -6.35
C GLY A 345 4.34 -35.09 -6.61
N ASN A 346 4.03 -35.84 -5.55
CA ASN A 346 3.51 -37.21 -5.63
C ASN A 346 1.96 -37.27 -5.61
N MET A 347 1.28 -36.14 -5.43
CA MET A 347 -0.19 -36.09 -5.40
C MET A 347 -0.73 -36.29 -6.82
N ARG A 348 -1.45 -37.41 -6.99
CA ARG A 348 -2.19 -37.73 -8.21
C ARG A 348 -3.58 -37.09 -8.14
N CYS A 349 -3.99 -36.47 -9.23
CA CYS A 349 -5.35 -36.02 -9.41
C CYS A 349 -6.29 -37.22 -9.29
N SER A 350 -7.28 -37.16 -8.39
CA SER A 350 -8.23 -38.25 -8.17
C SER A 350 -9.18 -38.50 -9.36
N PHE A 351 -9.19 -37.61 -10.36
CA PHE A 351 -9.97 -37.78 -11.58
C PHE A 351 -9.15 -38.38 -12.74
N CYS A 352 -8.06 -37.74 -13.14
CA CYS A 352 -7.29 -38.16 -14.31
C CYS A 352 -6.02 -38.97 -13.99
N GLY A 353 -5.67 -39.15 -12.72
CA GLY A 353 -4.49 -39.89 -12.28
C GLY A 353 -3.13 -39.21 -12.54
N ALA A 354 -3.11 -38.09 -13.27
CA ALA A 354 -1.90 -37.32 -13.52
C ALA A 354 -1.45 -36.55 -12.27
N VAL A 355 -0.14 -36.36 -12.11
CA VAL A 355 0.46 -35.66 -10.96
C VAL A 355 0.51 -34.14 -11.18
N GLY A 356 0.61 -33.38 -10.09
CA GLY A 356 0.89 -31.94 -10.16
C GLY A 356 -0.34 -31.02 -10.23
N HIS A 357 -1.55 -31.54 -10.07
CA HIS A 357 -2.77 -30.76 -9.86
C HIS A 357 -3.82 -31.57 -9.06
N THR A 358 -4.79 -30.90 -8.45
CA THR A 358 -5.92 -31.55 -7.77
C THR A 358 -7.09 -31.75 -8.73
N ALA A 359 -8.05 -32.64 -8.40
CA ALA A 359 -9.24 -32.85 -9.23
C ALA A 359 -10.05 -31.57 -9.49
N ARG A 360 -10.03 -30.61 -8.56
CA ARG A 360 -10.68 -29.30 -8.70
C ARG A 360 -10.05 -28.44 -9.81
N ASN A 361 -8.74 -28.58 -10.03
CA ASN A 361 -8.00 -27.84 -11.05
C ASN A 361 -7.64 -28.74 -12.25
N CYS A 362 -8.31 -29.89 -12.39
CA CYS A 362 -8.06 -30.83 -13.47
C CYS A 362 -8.78 -30.35 -14.73
N PHE A 363 -8.02 -29.94 -15.75
CA PHE A 363 -8.60 -29.49 -17.02
C PHE A 363 -9.39 -30.57 -17.77
N GLN A 364 -9.15 -31.86 -17.49
CA GLN A 364 -9.99 -32.93 -18.03
C GLN A 364 -11.35 -33.03 -17.33
N LYS A 365 -11.42 -32.64 -16.04
CA LYS A 365 -12.67 -32.57 -15.27
C LYS A 365 -13.39 -31.25 -15.46
N HIS A 366 -12.62 -30.17 -15.64
CA HIS A 366 -13.06 -28.79 -15.76
C HIS A 366 -12.50 -28.14 -17.05
N PRO A 367 -12.94 -28.55 -18.25
CA PRO A 367 -12.48 -27.98 -19.51
C PRO A 367 -12.71 -26.46 -19.61
N GLU A 368 -13.72 -25.95 -18.91
CA GLU A 368 -14.06 -24.52 -18.80
C GLU A 368 -12.95 -23.67 -18.15
N LEU A 369 -12.04 -24.27 -17.38
CA LEU A 369 -10.90 -23.57 -16.77
C LEU A 369 -9.66 -23.51 -17.66
N LEU A 370 -9.68 -24.17 -18.83
CA LEU A 370 -8.55 -24.23 -19.75
C LEU A 370 -8.38 -22.90 -20.49
N LYS A 371 -7.32 -22.16 -20.18
CA LYS A 371 -6.96 -20.92 -20.89
C LYS A 371 -6.22 -21.23 -22.18
N CYS A 372 -6.69 -20.70 -23.30
CA CYS A 372 -6.03 -20.82 -24.59
C CYS A 372 -4.79 -19.92 -24.66
N ASP A 373 -3.63 -20.49 -24.97
CA ASP A 373 -2.35 -19.75 -25.02
C ASP A 373 -2.28 -18.74 -26.17
N ARG A 374 -3.13 -18.87 -27.20
CA ARG A 374 -3.19 -17.93 -28.34
C ARG A 374 -4.13 -16.76 -28.14
N CYS A 375 -5.36 -17.00 -27.68
CA CYS A 375 -6.38 -15.95 -27.58
C CYS A 375 -6.65 -15.49 -26.13
N GLY A 376 -6.13 -16.20 -25.14
CA GLY A 376 -6.31 -15.89 -23.72
C GLY A 376 -7.69 -16.19 -23.15
N GLN A 377 -8.64 -16.67 -23.96
CA GLN A 377 -9.99 -17.06 -23.52
C GLN A 377 -10.00 -18.46 -22.91
N LEU A 378 -10.96 -18.69 -22.01
CA LEU A 378 -11.14 -19.96 -21.31
C LEU A 378 -12.01 -20.95 -22.12
N GLY A 379 -11.97 -22.23 -21.77
CA GLY A 379 -12.86 -23.26 -22.30
C GLY A 379 -12.37 -24.02 -23.55
N HIS A 380 -11.17 -23.73 -24.06
CA HIS A 380 -10.64 -24.43 -25.24
C HIS A 380 -9.10 -24.46 -25.30
N SER A 381 -8.55 -25.47 -25.99
CA SER A 381 -7.12 -25.57 -26.26
C SER A 381 -6.71 -24.72 -27.47
N THR A 382 -5.41 -24.47 -27.62
CA THR A 382 -4.85 -23.75 -28.79
C THR A 382 -5.24 -24.37 -30.13
N VAL A 383 -5.36 -25.70 -30.19
CA VAL A 383 -5.81 -26.43 -31.40
C VAL A 383 -7.27 -26.13 -31.74
N ASN A 384 -8.10 -25.93 -30.71
CA ASN A 384 -9.52 -25.62 -30.85
C ASN A 384 -9.81 -24.11 -30.82
N CYS A 385 -8.78 -23.27 -30.98
CA CYS A 385 -8.93 -21.82 -30.97
C CYS A 385 -9.49 -21.32 -32.31
N PHE A 386 -10.69 -20.74 -32.30
CA PHE A 386 -11.33 -20.24 -33.52
C PHE A 386 -10.62 -19.03 -34.15
N ARG A 387 -9.75 -18.33 -33.40
CA ARG A 387 -8.84 -17.32 -33.99
C ARG A 387 -7.71 -17.94 -34.80
N ALA A 388 -7.31 -19.19 -34.49
CA ALA A 388 -6.29 -19.93 -35.21
C ALA A 388 -6.90 -20.73 -36.37
N ASN A 389 -8.13 -21.21 -36.18
CA ASN A 389 -8.89 -22.01 -37.13
C ASN A 389 -10.25 -21.36 -37.35
N PRO A 390 -10.31 -20.24 -38.11
CA PRO A 390 -11.56 -19.57 -38.41
C PRO A 390 -12.47 -20.47 -39.25
N CYS A 391 -13.77 -20.16 -39.25
CA CYS A 391 -14.76 -20.88 -40.02
C CYS A 391 -14.37 -20.94 -41.50
N LYS A 392 -14.37 -22.15 -42.08
CA LYS A 392 -14.00 -22.37 -43.49
C LYS A 392 -14.99 -21.76 -44.48
N HIS A 393 -16.20 -21.42 -44.04
CA HIS A 393 -17.27 -20.90 -44.89
C HIS A 393 -17.38 -19.37 -44.87
N CYS A 394 -17.10 -18.73 -43.74
CA CYS A 394 -17.29 -17.27 -43.59
C CYS A 394 -16.09 -16.55 -42.95
N GLY A 395 -15.04 -17.25 -42.55
CA GLY A 395 -13.90 -16.68 -41.83
C GLY A 395 -14.19 -16.24 -40.39
N GLY A 396 -15.41 -16.44 -39.90
CA GLY A 396 -15.83 -16.06 -38.54
C GLY A 396 -15.25 -16.94 -37.43
N ASN A 397 -15.18 -16.41 -36.20
CA ASN A 397 -14.63 -17.09 -35.02
C ASN A 397 -15.64 -18.08 -34.39
N HIS A 398 -16.05 -19.10 -35.13
CA HIS A 398 -16.94 -20.18 -34.66
C HIS A 398 -16.64 -21.50 -35.38
N ARG A 399 -17.24 -22.61 -34.92
CA ARG A 399 -17.16 -23.92 -35.60
C ARG A 399 -17.78 -23.84 -36.99
N SER A 400 -17.14 -24.45 -37.98
CA SER A 400 -17.65 -24.47 -39.37
C SER A 400 -18.98 -25.23 -39.49
N GLU A 401 -19.20 -26.23 -38.63
CA GLU A 401 -20.48 -26.96 -38.56
C GLU A 401 -21.67 -26.06 -38.19
N ASN A 402 -21.42 -25.03 -37.35
CA ASN A 402 -22.44 -24.12 -36.84
C ASN A 402 -22.49 -22.80 -37.63
N CYS A 403 -21.97 -22.79 -38.86
CA CYS A 403 -21.93 -21.59 -39.67
C CYS A 403 -23.31 -21.28 -40.27
N HIS A 404 -23.91 -20.15 -39.87
CA HIS A 404 -25.15 -19.66 -40.46
C HIS A 404 -25.05 -19.34 -41.98
N TYR A 405 -23.83 -19.20 -42.52
CA TYR A 405 -23.62 -19.06 -43.96
C TYR A 405 -23.95 -20.35 -44.74
N ARG A 406 -23.82 -21.54 -44.12
CA ARG A 406 -24.24 -22.82 -44.76
C ARG A 406 -25.75 -22.92 -44.94
N SER A 407 -26.54 -22.36 -44.02
CA SER A 407 -28.02 -22.40 -44.09
C SER A 407 -28.59 -21.63 -45.28
N HIS A 408 -27.86 -20.67 -45.86
CA HIS A 408 -28.28 -19.94 -47.05
C HIS A 408 -27.92 -20.64 -48.38
N MET A 409 -26.88 -21.49 -48.40
CA MET A 409 -26.49 -22.23 -49.62
C MET A 409 -27.15 -23.61 -49.74
N ALA A 410 -27.81 -24.11 -48.71
CA ALA A 410 -28.57 -25.35 -48.77
C ALA A 410 -30.03 -25.16 -49.24
N ASN A 411 -30.50 -23.91 -49.34
CA ASN A 411 -31.86 -23.52 -49.76
C ASN A 411 -31.88 -22.72 -51.09
N ALA A 412 -30.77 -22.72 -51.82
CA ALA A 412 -30.64 -22.25 -53.20
C ALA A 412 -30.17 -23.42 -54.05
#